data_AF-E1TA97-F1
#
_entry.id   AF-E1TA97-F1
#
_cell.length_a   1.000
_cell.length_b   1.000
_cell.length_c   1.000
_cell.angle_alpha   90.00
_cell.angle_beta   90.00
_cell.angle_gamma   90.00
#
_symmetry.space_group_name_H-M   'P 1'
#
loop_
_entity.id
_entity.type
_entity.pdbx_description
1 polymer ?
#
loop_
_entity_poly.entity_id
_entity_poly.type
_entity_poly.pdbx_seq_one_letter_code
_entity_poly.pdbx_strand_id
1 'polypeptide(L)'
;MQDLDLDCLQQSVVKCVSESRYDDAMVRIKSFAEQVINDPESIAVVFASRELDDLCRVLADAYYRDRGVQGKHDGKGQGTVILASELVRAGGHVELIKDYLALGLFESPVRVALTDLFNRIDRATIDEWESLLGCEVFIATETAFERKLDDLSAKLGEWRPSTLLTLGHNQDVVAIVAAHFPGATGRYYIHHGDHHLSLGVTCEAFQHVDLHNMSYELCGHRIGVSGQRYWPLSAVRPSQRKTGFLGRGALTSCSCGRESKFKSGSYAMAYERGVANILKASHGYHVHIGDLSEAFLQKIFAELDAANVSRERFIHIEWVPSLAKALIEHSVDVFVGSFPLGGGKALIEAMSVGVPVVTHESYRSRYHGGGELTYPESFMWSRYEELARIFEQWNEPLLKQHGEAALRHFEQYYSKEAFLNAFSTKPGTAPEVPPLRIYRGNPLRNYLDSRRQREQVIALLESEKNRIFGEWKNLRLQYEEHIETIGKQQAVIDQLMRENETLEASLLEQEMVSRELRDEIVRRSWKWKIRNLVAVMREK
;
A
#
# COMPACT_ATOMS: atom_id res chain seq x y z
N MET A 1 -17.67 5.70 -10.40
CA MET A 1 -16.65 6.58 -9.81
C MET A 1 -17.40 7.69 -9.12
N GLN A 2 -17.16 7.91 -7.83
CA GLN A 2 -17.53 9.21 -7.26
C GLN A 2 -16.62 10.23 -7.94
N ASP A 3 -17.18 11.35 -8.39
CA ASP A 3 -16.36 12.44 -8.90
C ASP A 3 -15.49 12.95 -7.74
N LEU A 4 -14.17 12.98 -7.96
CA LEU A 4 -13.22 13.53 -7.01
C LEU A 4 -13.44 15.04 -6.93
N ASP A 5 -14.13 15.48 -5.88
CA ASP A 5 -14.47 16.88 -5.65
C ASP A 5 -13.72 17.39 -4.40
N LEU A 6 -12.70 18.22 -4.65
CA LEU A 6 -11.86 18.79 -3.60
C LEU A 6 -12.62 19.81 -2.74
N ASP A 7 -13.56 20.55 -3.31
CA ASP A 7 -14.38 21.52 -2.58
C ASP A 7 -15.34 20.80 -1.64
N CYS A 8 -15.98 19.73 -2.12
CA CYS A 8 -16.83 18.87 -1.31
C CYS A 8 -16.03 18.22 -0.17
N LEU A 9 -14.81 17.73 -0.46
CA LEU A 9 -13.91 17.21 0.56
C LEU A 9 -13.63 18.27 1.63
N GLN A 10 -13.17 19.46 1.22
CA GLN A 10 -12.83 20.55 2.14
C GLN A 10 -14.00 20.92 3.05
N GLN A 11 -15.19 21.12 2.49
CA GLN A 11 -16.41 21.43 3.27
C GLN A 11 -16.72 20.31 4.27
N SER A 12 -16.62 19.05 3.84
CA SER A 12 -16.93 17.90 4.69
C SER A 12 -15.92 17.73 5.83
N VAL A 13 -14.62 17.96 5.58
CA VAL A 13 -13.56 17.87 6.58
C VAL A 13 -13.69 19.01 7.59
N VAL A 14 -13.87 20.26 7.13
CA VAL A 14 -14.07 21.42 8.01
C VAL A 14 -15.28 21.22 8.91
N LYS A 15 -16.38 20.67 8.38
CA LYS A 15 -17.56 20.32 9.18
C LYS A 15 -17.21 19.28 10.26
N CYS A 16 -16.54 18.20 9.90
CA CYS A 16 -16.13 17.17 10.87
C CYS A 16 -15.25 17.77 11.98
N VAL A 17 -14.28 18.61 11.62
CA VAL A 17 -13.41 19.31 12.58
C VAL A 17 -14.21 20.21 13.52
N SER A 18 -15.19 20.97 13.01
CA SER A 18 -16.04 21.85 13.85
C SER A 18 -16.95 21.10 14.82
N GLU A 19 -17.25 19.83 14.52
CA GLU A 19 -18.04 18.91 15.35
C GLU A 19 -17.14 18.03 16.25
N SER A 20 -15.83 18.29 16.31
CA SER A 20 -14.82 17.47 16.99
C SER A 20 -14.83 15.98 16.56
N ARG A 21 -15.25 15.70 15.33
CA ARG A 21 -15.25 14.36 14.70
C ARG A 21 -13.95 14.12 13.95
N TYR A 22 -12.86 14.01 14.70
CA TYR A 22 -11.50 13.94 14.16
C TYR A 22 -11.23 12.67 13.37
N ASP A 23 -11.77 11.54 13.81
CA ASP A 23 -11.66 10.27 13.09
C ASP A 23 -12.24 10.37 11.67
N ASP A 24 -13.48 10.87 11.55
CA ASP A 24 -14.16 11.05 10.27
C ASP A 24 -13.41 12.00 9.33
N ALA A 25 -12.82 13.07 9.88
CA ALA A 25 -12.00 14.01 9.11
C ALA A 25 -10.77 13.30 8.51
N MET A 26 -10.04 12.53 9.32
CA MET A 26 -8.87 11.75 8.86
C MET A 26 -9.25 10.69 7.82
N VAL A 27 -10.35 9.96 8.05
CA VAL A 27 -10.85 8.96 7.09
C VAL A 27 -11.13 9.59 5.74
N ARG A 28 -11.75 10.77 5.70
CA ARG A 28 -12.04 11.50 4.45
C ARG A 28 -10.78 11.93 3.71
N ILE A 29 -9.82 12.54 4.40
CA ILE A 29 -8.55 12.98 3.81
C ILE A 29 -7.79 11.77 3.25
N LYS A 30 -7.60 10.72 4.06
CA LYS A 30 -6.94 9.49 3.63
C LYS A 30 -7.62 8.87 2.42
N SER A 31 -8.95 8.71 2.48
CA SER A 31 -9.70 8.05 1.40
C SER A 31 -9.64 8.84 0.09
N PHE A 32 -9.59 10.17 0.17
CA PHE A 32 -9.40 11.01 -1.01
C PHE A 32 -7.98 10.85 -1.57
N ALA A 33 -6.95 10.98 -0.73
CA ALA A 33 -5.57 10.77 -1.13
C ALA A 33 -5.35 9.37 -1.73
N GLU A 34 -5.97 8.34 -1.16
CA GLU A 34 -5.92 6.96 -1.67
C GLU A 34 -6.58 6.80 -3.03
N GLN A 35 -7.70 7.47 -3.28
CA GLN A 35 -8.32 7.45 -4.60
C GLN A 35 -7.42 8.11 -5.65
N VAL A 36 -6.80 9.23 -5.30
CA VAL A 36 -5.85 9.91 -6.20
C VAL A 36 -4.65 9.00 -6.45
N ILE A 37 -3.95 8.51 -5.43
CA ILE A 37 -2.69 7.74 -5.63
C ILE A 37 -2.91 6.42 -6.39
N ASN A 38 -4.11 5.84 -6.28
CA ASN A 38 -4.45 4.60 -6.99
C ASN A 38 -5.01 4.85 -8.39
N ASP A 39 -5.27 6.10 -8.79
CA ASP A 39 -5.63 6.46 -10.14
C ASP A 39 -4.40 6.44 -11.05
N PRO A 40 -4.32 5.53 -12.05
CA PRO A 40 -3.19 5.48 -12.98
C PRO A 40 -2.94 6.78 -13.75
N GLU A 41 -3.96 7.65 -13.91
CA GLU A 41 -3.81 8.95 -14.57
C GLU A 41 -3.15 10.01 -13.66
N SER A 42 -3.14 9.81 -12.34
CA SER A 42 -2.48 10.71 -11.38
C SER A 42 -1.00 10.35 -11.16
N ILE A 43 -0.63 9.09 -11.38
CA ILE A 43 0.72 8.57 -11.09
C ILE A 43 1.77 9.34 -11.89
N ALA A 44 2.74 9.88 -11.16
CA ALA A 44 3.82 10.73 -11.64
C ALA A 44 3.36 12.03 -12.35
N VAL A 45 2.11 12.44 -12.09
CA VAL A 45 1.49 13.68 -12.55
C VAL A 45 1.13 14.56 -11.35
N VAL A 46 0.47 13.99 -10.35
CA VAL A 46 0.07 14.66 -9.11
C VAL A 46 0.99 14.20 -7.99
N PHE A 47 1.74 15.14 -7.39
CA PHE A 47 2.74 14.84 -6.34
C PHE A 47 2.41 15.48 -4.98
N ALA A 48 1.66 16.57 -4.97
CA ALA A 48 1.30 17.31 -3.78
C ALA A 48 -0.04 18.04 -3.98
N SER A 49 -0.70 18.40 -2.87
CA SER A 49 -1.83 19.32 -2.86
C SER A 49 -1.75 20.19 -1.62
N ARG A 50 -1.72 21.51 -1.83
CA ARG A 50 -1.72 22.49 -0.74
C ARG A 50 -3.01 22.44 0.05
N GLU A 51 -4.12 22.20 -0.63
CA GLU A 51 -5.44 22.07 -0.03
C GLU A 51 -5.51 20.88 0.93
N LEU A 52 -5.00 19.71 0.54
CA LEU A 52 -4.95 18.54 1.44
C LEU A 52 -4.03 18.76 2.64
N ASP A 53 -2.89 19.42 2.43
CA ASP A 53 -1.93 19.73 3.48
C ASP A 53 -2.47 20.78 4.46
N ASP A 54 -3.21 21.77 3.97
CA ASP A 54 -3.93 22.75 4.79
C ASP A 54 -5.04 22.09 5.60
N LEU A 55 -5.75 21.12 5.04
CA LEU A 55 -6.73 20.31 5.79
C LEU A 55 -6.07 19.54 6.93
N CYS A 56 -4.89 18.93 6.68
CA CYS A 56 -4.13 18.24 7.73
C CYS A 56 -3.70 19.20 8.85
N ARG A 57 -3.23 20.41 8.49
CA ARG A 57 -2.85 21.45 9.46
C ARG A 57 -4.05 21.94 10.28
N VAL A 58 -5.17 22.26 9.64
CA VAL A 58 -6.41 22.69 10.32
C VAL A 58 -6.90 21.62 11.29
N LEU A 59 -6.88 20.36 10.85
CA LEU A 59 -7.21 19.22 11.68
C LEU A 59 -6.28 19.12 12.91
N ALA A 60 -4.97 19.24 12.72
CA ALA A 60 -3.99 19.19 13.81
C ALA A 60 -4.19 20.33 14.82
N ASP A 61 -4.38 21.56 14.33
CA ASP A 61 -4.57 22.75 15.16
C ASP A 61 -5.82 22.62 16.06
N ALA A 62 -6.91 22.07 15.51
CA ALA A 62 -8.14 21.80 16.27
C ALA A 62 -7.95 20.65 17.28
N TYR A 63 -7.40 19.52 16.81
CA TYR A 63 -7.17 18.32 17.62
C TYR A 63 -6.35 18.61 18.88
N TYR A 64 -5.21 19.30 18.75
CA TYR A 64 -4.33 19.59 19.87
C TYR A 64 -4.86 20.69 20.81
N ARG A 65 -5.71 21.59 20.28
CA ARG A 65 -6.40 22.59 21.08
C ARG A 65 -7.46 21.94 21.98
N ASP A 66 -8.30 21.07 21.42
CA ASP A 66 -9.38 20.40 22.17
C ASP A 66 -8.84 19.52 23.31
N ARG A 67 -7.68 18.89 23.11
CA ARG A 67 -7.01 18.06 24.13
C ARG A 67 -6.19 18.85 25.14
N GLY A 68 -6.12 20.17 25.00
CA GLY A 68 -5.34 21.04 25.89
C GLY A 68 -3.86 20.64 25.95
N VAL A 69 -3.30 20.21 24.82
CA VAL A 69 -1.87 19.87 24.68
C VAL A 69 -1.04 21.15 24.49
N GLN A 70 -1.66 22.20 23.93
CA GLN A 70 -1.07 23.54 23.85
C GLN A 70 -0.80 24.10 25.27
N GLY A 71 0.46 24.41 25.57
CA GLY A 71 0.87 25.02 26.85
C GLY A 71 1.25 24.06 27.99
N LYS A 72 1.19 22.74 27.80
CA LYS A 72 1.66 21.76 28.82
C LYS A 72 3.15 21.41 28.72
N HIS A 73 3.86 21.96 27.74
CA HIS A 73 5.22 21.59 27.39
C HIS A 73 6.22 22.75 27.56
N ASP A 74 6.27 23.34 28.76
CA ASP A 74 7.14 24.49 29.08
C ASP A 74 8.62 24.12 29.32
N GLY A 75 8.97 22.83 29.31
CA GLY A 75 10.37 22.39 29.40
C GLY A 75 10.94 22.03 28.02
N LYS A 76 12.24 22.29 27.83
CA LYS A 76 12.97 21.96 26.60
C LYS A 76 12.77 20.48 26.25
N GLY A 77 12.20 20.22 25.08
CA GLY A 77 12.18 18.87 24.52
C GLY A 77 13.60 18.36 24.29
N GLN A 78 13.77 17.04 24.27
CA GLN A 78 15.05 16.37 24.04
C GLN A 78 14.84 15.17 23.12
N GLY A 79 15.80 14.96 22.23
CA GLY A 79 15.83 13.78 21.39
C GLY A 79 14.93 13.87 20.16
N THR A 80 14.89 12.77 19.42
CA THR A 80 14.30 12.70 18.08
C THR A 80 13.32 11.54 17.97
N VAL A 81 12.16 11.77 17.38
CA VAL A 81 11.20 10.71 17.03
C VAL A 81 11.01 10.66 15.53
N ILE A 82 11.17 9.48 14.97
CA ILE A 82 10.87 9.17 13.58
C ILE A 82 9.47 8.61 13.51
N LEU A 83 8.56 9.31 12.84
CA LEU A 83 7.18 8.89 12.57
C LEU A 83 7.16 8.15 11.23
N ALA A 84 6.70 6.90 11.21
CA ALA A 84 6.51 6.12 9.98
C ALA A 84 5.18 5.38 10.02
N SER A 85 4.62 4.96 8.88
CA SER A 85 3.35 4.22 8.92
C SER A 85 3.53 2.78 9.37
N GLU A 86 4.49 2.10 8.75
CA GLU A 86 4.80 0.70 9.01
C GLU A 86 6.26 0.41 8.63
N LEU A 87 6.81 -0.66 9.17
CA LEU A 87 8.09 -1.22 8.76
C LEU A 87 7.88 -2.59 8.14
N VAL A 88 8.60 -2.84 7.05
CA VAL A 88 8.62 -4.14 6.38
C VAL A 88 10.06 -4.63 6.27
N ARG A 89 10.29 -5.94 6.41
CA ARG A 89 11.65 -6.52 6.51
C ARG A 89 12.58 -6.21 5.33
N ALA A 90 12.00 -5.90 4.17
CA ALA A 90 12.73 -5.50 2.98
C ALA A 90 11.96 -4.38 2.26
N GLY A 91 12.37 -3.13 2.42
CA GLY A 91 11.68 -1.97 1.85
C GLY A 91 12.49 -0.68 1.99
N GLY A 92 12.11 0.36 1.25
CA GLY A 92 12.84 1.63 1.25
C GLY A 92 12.85 2.33 2.62
N HIS A 93 11.72 2.29 3.35
CA HIS A 93 11.58 2.97 4.65
C HIS A 93 12.57 2.47 5.70
N VAL A 94 12.61 1.15 5.93
CA VAL A 94 13.47 0.56 6.96
C VAL A 94 14.95 0.80 6.66
N GLU A 95 15.36 0.71 5.40
CA GLU A 95 16.75 0.95 5.01
C GLU A 95 17.13 2.43 5.18
N LEU A 96 16.23 3.36 4.86
CA LEU A 96 16.45 4.79 5.10
C LEU A 96 16.57 5.11 6.60
N ILE A 97 15.73 4.52 7.45
CA ILE A 97 15.81 4.69 8.91
C ILE A 97 17.12 4.12 9.44
N LYS A 98 17.54 2.94 8.99
CA LYS A 98 18.84 2.35 9.36
C LYS A 98 20.00 3.29 9.00
N ASP A 99 20.00 3.86 7.80
CA ASP A 99 21.03 4.81 7.38
C ASP A 99 21.02 6.06 8.30
N TYR A 100 19.84 6.61 8.61
CA TYR A 100 19.71 7.78 9.51
C TYR A 100 20.21 7.50 10.92
N LEU A 101 19.91 6.33 11.47
CA LEU A 101 20.43 5.89 12.78
C LEU A 101 21.94 5.70 12.73
N ALA A 102 22.47 5.05 11.69
CA ALA A 102 23.90 4.80 11.52
C ALA A 102 24.74 6.08 11.30
N LEU A 103 24.11 7.16 10.83
CA LEU A 103 24.75 8.47 10.68
C LEU A 103 24.98 9.17 12.02
N GLY A 104 24.17 8.91 13.04
CA GLY A 104 24.33 9.49 14.38
C GLY A 104 24.16 11.01 14.45
N LEU A 105 23.39 11.59 13.51
CA LEU A 105 23.25 13.05 13.36
C LEU A 105 22.10 13.66 14.17
N PHE A 106 21.15 12.84 14.58
CA PHE A 106 19.94 13.30 15.23
C PHE A 106 20.12 13.32 16.74
N GLU A 107 19.45 14.27 17.40
CA GLU A 107 19.54 14.44 18.84
C GLU A 107 19.07 13.16 19.54
N SER A 108 19.89 12.66 20.48
CA SER A 108 19.59 11.45 21.25
C SER A 108 18.71 11.76 22.48
N PRO A 109 17.86 10.82 22.91
CA PRO A 109 17.62 9.51 22.29
C PRO A 109 16.84 9.63 20.97
N VAL A 110 17.20 8.78 20.00
CA VAL A 110 16.42 8.61 18.77
C VAL A 110 15.47 7.44 18.97
N ARG A 111 14.20 7.60 18.59
CA ARG A 111 13.14 6.60 18.72
C ARG A 111 12.30 6.53 17.46
N VAL A 112 11.57 5.44 17.28
CA VAL A 112 10.64 5.26 16.15
C VAL A 112 9.22 5.08 16.66
N ALA A 113 8.25 5.78 16.07
CA ALA A 113 6.84 5.56 16.30
C ALA A 113 6.13 5.22 14.99
N LEU A 114 5.41 4.10 15.00
CA LEU A 114 4.66 3.59 13.87
C LEU A 114 3.18 3.94 14.03
N THR A 115 2.57 4.54 13.02
CA THR A 115 1.14 4.88 13.06
C THR A 115 0.25 3.66 12.86
N ASP A 116 0.78 2.60 12.21
CA ASP A 116 0.02 1.44 11.77
C ASP A 116 -1.23 1.83 10.98
N LEU A 117 -1.10 2.82 10.08
CA LEU A 117 -2.22 3.37 9.30
C LEU A 117 -3.09 2.28 8.63
N PHE A 118 -2.47 1.17 8.22
CA PHE A 118 -3.13 0.09 7.50
C PHE A 118 -3.69 -1.01 8.40
N ASN A 119 -3.45 -0.97 9.72
CA ASN A 119 -3.83 -2.01 10.68
C ASN A 119 -3.27 -3.39 10.30
N ARG A 120 -1.96 -3.44 10.01
CA ARG A 120 -1.27 -4.65 9.50
C ARG A 120 -0.05 -5.03 10.33
N ILE A 121 0.39 -4.19 11.25
CA ILE A 121 1.60 -4.47 12.04
C ILE A 121 1.26 -5.43 13.17
N ASP A 122 1.98 -6.54 13.23
CA ASP A 122 1.91 -7.47 14.35
C ASP A 122 2.72 -6.93 15.54
N ARG A 123 2.07 -6.75 16.69
CA ARG A 123 2.71 -6.28 17.93
C ARG A 123 3.85 -7.18 18.39
N ALA A 124 3.78 -8.48 18.08
CA ALA A 124 4.83 -9.43 18.42
C ALA A 124 6.17 -9.12 17.72
N THR A 125 6.16 -8.27 16.70
CA THR A 125 7.37 -7.87 15.95
C THR A 125 8.12 -6.69 16.58
N ILE A 126 7.62 -6.10 17.67
CA ILE A 126 8.24 -4.90 18.27
C ILE A 126 9.69 -5.16 18.70
N ASP A 127 9.94 -6.27 19.40
CA ASP A 127 11.28 -6.66 19.85
C ASP A 127 12.23 -6.92 18.67
N GLU A 128 11.69 -7.46 17.55
CA GLU A 128 12.46 -7.64 16.33
C GLU A 128 12.89 -6.28 15.74
N TRP A 129 12.00 -5.29 15.74
CA TRP A 129 12.31 -3.95 15.25
C TRP A 129 13.27 -3.20 16.15
N GLU A 130 13.07 -3.27 17.46
CA GLU A 130 13.99 -2.66 18.43
C GLU A 130 15.39 -3.29 18.32
N SER A 131 15.48 -4.61 18.19
CA SER A 131 16.74 -5.30 17.96
C SER A 131 17.38 -4.93 16.62
N LEU A 132 16.60 -4.75 15.55
CA LEU A 132 17.10 -4.43 14.22
C LEU A 132 17.61 -2.98 14.14
N LEU A 133 16.89 -2.05 14.77
CA LEU A 133 17.16 -0.61 14.70
C LEU A 133 18.08 -0.13 15.83
N GLY A 134 18.16 -0.87 16.94
CA GLY A 134 18.93 -0.47 18.12
C GLY A 134 18.34 0.73 18.86
N CYS A 135 17.01 0.93 18.80
CA CYS A 135 16.31 2.01 19.48
C CYS A 135 14.90 1.59 19.91
N GLU A 136 14.29 2.37 20.82
CA GLU A 136 12.90 2.16 21.28
C GLU A 136 11.93 2.35 20.11
N VAL A 137 11.01 1.40 19.95
CA VAL A 137 9.96 1.42 18.92
C VAL A 137 8.58 1.43 19.60
N PHE A 138 7.69 2.30 19.13
CA PHE A 138 6.30 2.37 19.55
C PHE A 138 5.36 2.10 18.37
N ILE A 139 4.21 1.48 18.62
CA ILE A 139 3.21 1.17 17.58
C ILE A 139 1.83 1.62 18.05
N ALA A 140 1.19 2.50 17.28
CA ALA A 140 -0.17 2.99 17.53
C ALA A 140 -1.21 1.99 16.98
N THR A 141 -1.52 0.99 17.79
CA THR A 141 -2.23 -0.23 17.35
C THR A 141 -3.75 -0.16 17.37
N GLU A 142 -4.32 0.97 17.80
CA GLU A 142 -5.77 1.19 17.77
C GLU A 142 -6.29 1.20 16.33
N THR A 143 -7.54 0.80 16.09
CA THR A 143 -8.07 0.73 14.72
C THR A 143 -8.57 2.08 14.21
N ALA A 144 -9.17 2.88 15.08
CA ALA A 144 -9.66 4.22 14.76
C ALA A 144 -8.50 5.21 14.72
N PHE A 145 -8.46 6.06 13.70
CA PHE A 145 -7.39 7.04 13.49
C PHE A 145 -7.30 8.04 14.63
N GLU A 146 -8.43 8.48 15.19
CA GLU A 146 -8.41 9.36 16.36
C GLU A 146 -7.74 8.71 17.57
N ARG A 147 -7.99 7.41 17.79
CA ARG A 147 -7.37 6.65 18.89
C ARG A 147 -5.88 6.41 18.66
N LYS A 148 -5.47 6.11 17.42
CA LYS A 148 -4.05 6.07 17.05
C LYS A 148 -3.35 7.39 17.36
N LEU A 149 -4.00 8.51 17.04
CA LEU A 149 -3.44 9.83 17.29
C LEU A 149 -3.43 10.18 18.79
N ASP A 150 -4.41 9.71 19.58
CA ASP A 150 -4.40 9.80 21.05
C ASP A 150 -3.17 9.11 21.63
N ASP A 151 -2.95 7.86 21.23
CA ASP A 151 -1.82 7.04 21.66
C ASP A 151 -0.48 7.67 21.28
N LEU A 152 -0.34 8.10 20.02
CA LEU A 152 0.86 8.80 19.55
C LEU A 152 1.07 10.10 20.33
N SER A 153 0.03 10.91 20.54
CA SER A 153 0.15 12.18 21.25
C SER A 153 0.54 11.97 22.71
N ALA A 154 0.01 10.94 23.36
CA ALA A 154 0.40 10.56 24.72
C ALA A 154 1.88 10.14 24.76
N LYS A 155 2.32 9.28 23.82
CA LYS A 155 3.70 8.81 23.75
C LYS A 155 4.70 9.92 23.39
N LEU A 156 4.33 10.83 22.50
CA LEU A 156 5.11 12.04 22.20
C LEU A 156 5.17 12.97 23.41
N GLY A 157 4.10 13.06 24.21
CA GLY A 157 4.07 13.78 25.48
C GLY A 157 4.99 13.18 26.54
N GLU A 158 5.13 11.85 26.57
CA GLU A 158 6.08 11.12 27.42
C GLU A 158 7.53 11.34 26.97
N TRP A 159 7.81 11.12 25.69
CA TRP A 159 9.16 11.23 25.12
C TRP A 159 9.67 12.66 25.00
N ARG A 160 8.77 13.64 24.87
CA ARG A 160 9.04 15.07 24.71
C ARG A 160 10.12 15.38 23.66
N PRO A 161 9.99 14.88 22.41
CA PRO A 161 11.01 15.09 21.40
C PRO A 161 11.21 16.57 21.08
N SER A 162 12.46 16.98 20.88
CA SER A 162 12.77 18.28 20.28
C SER A 162 12.51 18.25 18.77
N THR A 163 12.71 17.08 18.15
CA THR A 163 12.71 16.89 16.70
C THR A 163 11.79 15.73 16.28
N LEU A 164 10.98 15.96 15.25
CA LEU A 164 10.16 14.96 14.56
C LEU A 164 10.62 14.82 13.10
N LEU A 165 10.81 13.58 12.65
CA LEU A 165 11.05 13.24 11.26
C LEU A 165 9.87 12.42 10.75
N THR A 166 9.22 12.87 9.69
CA THR A 166 8.06 12.17 9.12
C THR A 166 8.46 11.41 7.88
N LEU A 167 8.28 10.09 7.93
CA LEU A 167 8.54 9.05 6.92
C LEU A 167 7.29 8.18 6.71
N GLY A 168 6.11 8.80 6.79
CA GLY A 168 4.83 8.13 6.57
C GLY A 168 4.58 7.83 5.09
N HIS A 169 3.86 6.75 4.79
CA HIS A 169 3.32 6.50 3.47
C HIS A 169 2.49 7.70 2.98
N ASN A 170 2.35 7.80 1.67
CA ASN A 170 1.85 8.99 1.00
C ASN A 170 0.48 9.49 1.49
N GLN A 171 -0.39 8.58 1.95
CA GLN A 171 -1.73 8.86 2.48
C GLN A 171 -1.83 8.89 4.02
N ASP A 172 -0.70 8.85 4.74
CA ASP A 172 -0.69 8.76 6.20
C ASP A 172 -1.00 10.09 6.90
N VAL A 173 -2.29 10.42 6.90
CA VAL A 173 -2.81 11.58 7.61
C VAL A 173 -2.49 11.57 9.11
N VAL A 174 -2.39 10.40 9.74
CA VAL A 174 -2.08 10.27 11.17
C VAL A 174 -0.65 10.73 11.44
N ALA A 175 0.31 10.31 10.61
CA ALA A 175 1.71 10.73 10.73
C ALA A 175 1.87 12.23 10.51
N ILE A 176 1.18 12.80 9.51
CA ILE A 176 1.21 14.24 9.23
C ILE A 176 0.64 15.04 10.41
N VAL A 177 -0.54 14.66 10.90
CA VAL A 177 -1.16 15.35 12.05
C VAL A 177 -0.31 15.20 13.31
N ALA A 178 0.26 14.01 13.57
CA ALA A 178 1.15 13.79 14.71
C ALA A 178 2.44 14.64 14.62
N ALA A 179 2.95 14.92 13.42
CA ALA A 179 4.13 15.77 13.20
C ALA A 179 3.91 17.23 13.63
N HIS A 180 2.66 17.68 13.76
CA HIS A 180 2.29 19.00 14.29
C HIS A 180 2.30 19.06 15.83
N PHE A 181 2.75 18.01 16.52
CA PHE A 181 2.81 17.99 17.99
C PHE A 181 3.42 19.29 18.55
N PRO A 182 2.73 19.99 19.48
CA PRO A 182 3.15 21.32 19.93
C PRO A 182 4.52 21.37 20.61
N GLY A 183 4.98 20.28 21.24
CA GLY A 183 6.25 20.23 21.97
C GLY A 183 7.50 20.12 21.09
N ALA A 184 7.36 19.78 19.81
CA ALA A 184 8.48 19.63 18.88
C ALA A 184 8.75 20.93 18.12
N THR A 185 10.00 21.38 18.11
CA THR A 185 10.43 22.60 17.38
C THR A 185 11.07 22.27 16.04
N GLY A 186 11.80 21.16 15.96
CA GLY A 186 12.30 20.60 14.71
C GLY A 186 11.25 19.70 14.08
N ARG A 187 10.76 20.04 12.90
CA ARG A 187 9.84 19.19 12.13
C ARG A 187 10.41 19.01 10.74
N TYR A 188 10.72 17.79 10.36
CA TYR A 188 11.26 17.45 9.05
C TYR A 188 10.30 16.53 8.32
N TYR A 189 9.88 16.93 7.13
CA TYR A 189 9.14 16.06 6.24
C TYR A 189 10.13 15.42 5.27
N ILE A 190 10.30 14.10 5.37
CA ILE A 190 11.24 13.37 4.54
C ILE A 190 10.50 12.83 3.32
N HIS A 191 10.63 13.54 2.20
CA HIS A 191 9.93 13.23 0.97
C HIS A 191 10.57 12.03 0.26
N HIS A 192 10.03 10.85 0.55
CA HIS A 192 10.38 9.59 -0.11
C HIS A 192 9.35 9.16 -1.18
N GLY A 193 8.34 9.99 -1.45
CA GLY A 193 7.27 9.70 -2.39
C GLY A 193 7.78 9.75 -3.83
N ASP A 194 8.13 8.59 -4.39
CA ASP A 194 8.77 8.52 -5.71
C ASP A 194 7.88 9.12 -6.84
N HIS A 195 6.61 8.73 -6.92
CA HIS A 195 5.75 9.01 -8.08
C HIS A 195 4.27 9.19 -7.74
N HIS A 196 3.92 9.41 -6.47
CA HIS A 196 2.54 9.53 -6.03
C HIS A 196 2.34 10.85 -5.28
N LEU A 197 1.10 11.34 -5.29
CA LEU A 197 0.64 12.38 -4.37
C LEU A 197 0.98 11.97 -2.95
N SER A 198 1.69 12.83 -2.21
CA SER A 198 2.00 12.62 -0.80
C SER A 198 1.50 13.77 0.06
N LEU A 199 0.84 13.45 1.17
CA LEU A 199 0.46 14.41 2.21
C LEU A 199 1.73 14.92 2.92
N GLY A 200 1.75 16.19 3.29
CA GLY A 200 2.83 16.86 4.02
C GLY A 200 3.80 17.66 3.16
N VAL A 201 3.79 17.50 1.83
CA VAL A 201 4.81 18.07 0.92
C VAL A 201 4.83 19.61 0.95
N THR A 202 3.68 20.24 1.09
CA THR A 202 3.51 21.70 1.07
C THR A 202 3.22 22.30 2.44
N CYS A 203 3.30 21.50 3.51
CA CYS A 203 3.10 21.96 4.88
C CYS A 203 4.25 22.91 5.31
N GLU A 204 3.95 24.21 5.42
CA GLU A 204 4.92 25.25 5.80
C GLU A 204 5.47 25.10 7.24
N ALA A 205 4.80 24.30 8.07
CA ALA A 205 5.26 23.97 9.41
C ALA A 205 6.46 22.99 9.42
N PHE A 206 6.78 22.39 8.28
CA PHE A 206 7.83 21.39 8.15
C PHE A 206 9.01 21.92 7.35
N GLN A 207 10.22 21.50 7.72
CA GLN A 207 11.38 21.57 6.86
C GLN A 207 11.30 20.41 5.88
N HIS A 208 10.96 20.72 4.63
CA HIS A 208 10.88 19.73 3.56
C HIS A 208 12.28 19.22 3.19
N VAL A 209 12.42 17.90 3.05
CA VAL A 209 13.68 17.24 2.69
C VAL A 209 13.44 16.32 1.50
N ASP A 210 14.10 16.61 0.38
CA ASP A 210 14.09 15.73 -0.79
C ASP A 210 15.30 14.79 -0.78
N LEU A 211 15.05 13.52 -1.11
CA LEU A 211 16.07 12.46 -1.08
C LEU A 211 16.78 12.25 -2.43
N HIS A 212 16.23 12.80 -3.51
CA HIS A 212 16.78 12.67 -4.85
C HIS A 212 16.59 13.93 -5.68
N ASN A 213 17.48 14.11 -6.66
CA ASN A 213 17.54 15.27 -7.55
C ASN A 213 16.21 15.56 -8.26
N MET A 214 15.47 14.52 -8.69
CA MET A 214 14.16 14.72 -9.34
C MET A 214 13.16 15.44 -8.44
N SER A 215 12.98 14.99 -7.19
CA SER A 215 12.04 15.61 -6.26
C SER A 215 12.54 16.97 -5.80
N TYR A 216 13.85 17.13 -5.57
CA TYR A 216 14.41 18.45 -5.27
C TYR A 216 14.06 19.48 -6.35
N GLU A 217 14.26 19.14 -7.62
CA GLU A 217 13.91 20.03 -8.74
C GLU A 217 12.39 20.26 -8.86
N LEU A 218 11.58 19.21 -8.68
CA LEU A 218 10.12 19.30 -8.74
C LEU A 218 9.54 20.15 -7.62
N CYS A 219 9.92 19.86 -6.37
CA CYS A 219 9.43 20.54 -5.18
C CYS A 219 9.77 22.02 -5.23
N GLY A 220 11.01 22.36 -5.61
CA GLY A 220 11.48 23.74 -5.61
C GLY A 220 10.91 24.56 -6.76
N HIS A 221 10.90 24.02 -7.98
CA HIS A 221 10.58 24.80 -9.18
C HIS A 221 9.14 24.66 -9.67
N ARG A 222 8.45 23.55 -9.38
CA ARG A 222 7.09 23.31 -9.88
C ARG A 222 6.02 23.34 -8.79
N ILE A 223 6.30 22.72 -7.64
CA ILE A 223 5.35 22.71 -6.50
C ILE A 223 5.47 24.03 -5.72
N GLY A 224 6.66 24.62 -5.67
CA GLY A 224 6.91 25.89 -4.97
C GLY A 224 7.15 25.72 -3.47
N VAL A 225 7.75 24.59 -3.08
CA VAL A 225 8.21 24.37 -1.70
C VAL A 225 9.42 25.28 -1.44
N SER A 226 9.30 26.16 -0.45
CA SER A 226 10.36 27.10 -0.11
C SER A 226 11.27 26.52 0.99
N GLY A 227 12.57 26.81 0.92
CA GLY A 227 13.53 26.41 1.95
C GLY A 227 13.75 24.90 2.09
N GLN A 228 13.41 24.11 1.06
CA GLN A 228 13.67 22.68 1.04
C GLN A 228 15.16 22.34 1.19
N ARG A 229 15.43 21.19 1.78
CA ARG A 229 16.78 20.63 1.93
C ARG A 229 16.96 19.44 1.00
N TYR A 230 18.20 19.20 0.60
CA TYR A 230 18.58 17.98 -0.07
C TYR A 230 19.38 17.11 0.89
N TRP A 231 18.82 15.99 1.33
CA TRP A 231 19.54 14.97 2.09
C TRP A 231 19.54 13.70 1.23
N PRO A 232 20.61 13.45 0.46
CA PRO A 232 20.60 12.40 -0.55
C PRO A 232 20.27 11.04 0.08
N LEU A 233 19.62 10.16 -0.68
CA LEU A 233 19.67 8.74 -0.38
C LEU A 233 21.13 8.33 -0.18
N SER A 234 21.46 7.81 0.99
CA SER A 234 22.82 7.34 1.28
C SER A 234 22.85 5.82 1.31
N ALA A 235 24.05 5.25 1.35
CA ALA A 235 24.24 3.88 1.78
C ALA A 235 25.49 3.76 2.62
N VAL A 236 25.38 3.04 3.74
CA VAL A 236 26.57 2.60 4.48
C VAL A 236 27.33 1.60 3.62
N ARG A 237 28.43 2.06 3.02
CA ARG A 237 29.29 1.24 2.16
C ARG A 237 29.86 0.06 2.97
N PRO A 238 29.79 -1.19 2.47
CA PRO A 238 30.50 -2.30 3.10
C PRO A 238 32.01 -2.10 2.99
N SER A 239 32.78 -2.75 3.88
CA SER A 239 34.25 -2.68 3.87
C SER A 239 34.89 -3.28 2.60
N GLN A 240 34.16 -4.17 1.92
CA GLN A 240 34.60 -4.82 0.69
C GLN A 240 34.04 -4.10 -0.54
N ARG A 241 34.84 -4.08 -1.61
CA ARG A 241 34.44 -3.62 -2.94
C ARG A 241 34.64 -4.74 -3.96
N LYS A 242 33.93 -4.69 -5.07
CA LYS A 242 34.21 -5.58 -6.21
C LYS A 242 35.58 -5.23 -6.79
N THR A 243 36.41 -6.24 -7.00
CA THR A 243 37.79 -6.09 -7.52
C THR A 243 38.03 -6.77 -8.87
N GLY A 244 37.11 -7.63 -9.31
CA GLY A 244 37.19 -8.36 -10.58
C GLY A 244 35.81 -8.58 -11.19
N PHE A 245 35.79 -8.82 -12.51
CA PHE A 245 34.58 -9.03 -13.31
C PHE A 245 34.65 -10.37 -14.04
N LEU A 246 33.48 -10.87 -14.46
CA LEU A 246 33.33 -12.15 -15.18
C LEU A 246 33.84 -13.34 -14.35
N GLY A 247 33.64 -13.30 -13.03
CA GLY A 247 34.16 -14.31 -12.09
C GLY A 247 33.65 -15.73 -12.35
N ARG A 248 32.53 -15.87 -13.06
CA ARG A 248 31.95 -17.15 -13.50
C ARG A 248 32.37 -17.58 -14.92
N GLY A 249 33.30 -16.86 -15.55
CA GLY A 249 33.66 -17.04 -16.97
C GLY A 249 32.63 -16.48 -17.95
N ALA A 250 31.52 -15.92 -17.46
CA ALA A 250 30.47 -15.27 -18.23
C ALA A 250 29.86 -14.12 -17.41
N LEU A 251 29.16 -13.22 -18.10
CA LEU A 251 28.54 -12.05 -17.47
C LEU A 251 27.47 -12.46 -16.46
N THR A 252 27.55 -11.96 -15.23
CA THR A 252 26.48 -12.14 -14.24
C THR A 252 25.74 -10.84 -14.02
N SER A 253 24.48 -10.78 -14.39
CA SER A 253 23.60 -9.64 -14.14
C SER A 253 22.76 -9.84 -12.89
N CYS A 254 22.28 -8.76 -12.27
CA CYS A 254 21.38 -8.85 -11.12
C CYS A 254 20.27 -7.80 -11.16
N SER A 255 19.06 -8.15 -10.75
CA SER A 255 18.00 -7.20 -10.38
C SER A 255 17.56 -7.42 -8.94
N CYS A 256 17.05 -6.38 -8.28
CA CYS A 256 16.55 -6.47 -6.91
C CYS A 256 15.20 -5.76 -6.73
N GLY A 257 14.23 -6.42 -6.10
CA GLY A 257 12.93 -5.86 -5.79
C GLY A 257 11.87 -6.91 -5.50
N ARG A 258 10.72 -6.49 -4.96
CA ARG A 258 9.54 -7.37 -4.83
C ARG A 258 8.79 -7.43 -6.16
N GLU A 259 8.01 -8.50 -6.36
CA GLU A 259 7.15 -8.69 -7.56
C GLU A 259 6.35 -7.43 -7.95
N SER A 260 5.86 -6.66 -6.98
CA SER A 260 5.09 -5.42 -7.25
C SER A 260 5.85 -4.40 -8.09
N LYS A 261 7.19 -4.38 -8.06
CA LYS A 261 8.02 -3.49 -8.90
C LYS A 261 8.12 -3.95 -10.35
N PHE A 262 7.91 -5.25 -10.58
CA PHE A 262 8.11 -5.91 -11.87
C PHE A 262 6.80 -6.18 -12.61
N LYS A 263 5.65 -6.00 -11.95
CA LYS A 263 4.34 -6.03 -12.59
C LYS A 263 4.21 -4.87 -13.57
N SER A 264 4.17 -5.19 -14.86
CA SER A 264 4.00 -4.21 -15.93
C SER A 264 2.64 -3.53 -15.89
N GLY A 265 1.59 -4.22 -15.45
CA GLY A 265 0.22 -3.72 -15.55
C GLY A 265 -0.11 -3.42 -17.01
N SER A 266 -0.42 -2.16 -17.33
CA SER A 266 -0.61 -1.69 -18.71
C SER A 266 0.66 -1.23 -19.41
N TYR A 267 1.80 -1.25 -18.73
CA TYR A 267 3.08 -0.84 -19.31
C TYR A 267 3.55 -1.84 -20.36
N ALA A 268 4.11 -1.34 -21.45
CA ALA A 268 4.42 -2.17 -22.62
C ALA A 268 5.63 -3.10 -22.44
N MET A 269 6.52 -2.79 -21.48
CA MET A 269 7.70 -3.60 -21.20
C MET A 269 7.45 -4.47 -19.96
N ALA A 270 7.57 -5.78 -20.16
CA ALA A 270 7.48 -6.82 -19.14
C ALA A 270 8.87 -7.27 -18.69
N TYR A 271 9.02 -7.55 -17.39
CA TYR A 271 10.29 -7.91 -16.77
C TYR A 271 10.78 -9.30 -17.22
N GLU A 272 9.86 -10.28 -17.25
CA GLU A 272 10.10 -11.65 -17.70
C GLU A 272 10.77 -11.69 -19.08
N ARG A 273 10.26 -10.90 -20.01
CA ARG A 273 10.83 -10.77 -21.35
C ARG A 273 12.18 -10.06 -21.35
N GLY A 274 12.35 -9.06 -20.48
CA GLY A 274 13.65 -8.38 -20.33
C GLY A 274 14.74 -9.32 -19.82
N VAL A 275 14.44 -10.17 -18.84
CA VAL A 275 15.35 -11.22 -18.34
C VAL A 275 15.75 -12.17 -19.47
N ALA A 276 14.80 -12.64 -20.28
CA ALA A 276 15.09 -13.49 -21.43
C ALA A 276 16.00 -12.80 -22.46
N ASN A 277 15.78 -11.51 -22.74
CA ASN A 277 16.65 -10.73 -23.64
C ASN A 277 18.07 -10.58 -23.07
N ILE A 278 18.20 -10.27 -21.78
CA ILE A 278 19.50 -10.16 -21.10
C ILE A 278 20.28 -11.47 -21.20
N LEU A 279 19.64 -12.60 -20.86
CA LEU A 279 20.30 -13.90 -20.87
C LEU A 279 20.60 -14.39 -22.29
N LYS A 280 19.72 -14.12 -23.25
CA LYS A 280 19.97 -14.46 -24.65
C LYS A 280 21.18 -13.71 -25.21
N ALA A 281 21.28 -12.41 -24.94
CA ALA A 281 22.35 -11.54 -25.43
C ALA A 281 23.70 -11.81 -24.75
N SER A 282 23.70 -11.98 -23.44
CA SER A 282 24.94 -12.07 -22.64
C SER A 282 25.56 -13.47 -22.58
N HIS A 283 24.78 -14.52 -22.87
CA HIS A 283 25.16 -15.92 -22.64
C HIS A 283 25.62 -16.25 -21.19
N GLY A 284 25.39 -15.35 -20.21
CA GLY A 284 25.77 -15.54 -18.80
C GLY A 284 24.63 -15.83 -17.83
N TYR A 285 24.60 -15.23 -16.64
CA TYR A 285 23.63 -15.52 -15.58
C TYR A 285 22.82 -14.26 -15.20
N HIS A 286 21.62 -14.47 -14.64
CA HIS A 286 20.80 -13.40 -14.08
C HIS A 286 20.35 -13.81 -12.68
N VAL A 287 20.76 -13.02 -11.68
CA VAL A 287 20.36 -13.17 -10.30
C VAL A 287 19.19 -12.23 -10.02
N HIS A 288 18.10 -12.75 -9.49
CA HIS A 288 17.00 -11.97 -8.96
C HIS A 288 17.03 -12.03 -7.44
N ILE A 289 17.11 -10.87 -6.78
CA ILE A 289 17.04 -10.75 -5.32
C ILE A 289 15.71 -10.10 -4.93
N GLY A 290 14.89 -10.81 -4.17
CA GLY A 290 13.58 -10.35 -3.73
C GLY A 290 12.47 -11.37 -4.00
N ASP A 291 11.37 -11.20 -3.29
CA ASP A 291 10.22 -12.10 -3.36
C ASP A 291 9.51 -12.02 -4.72
N LEU A 292 9.34 -13.20 -5.33
CA LEU A 292 8.58 -13.46 -6.56
C LEU A 292 7.68 -14.66 -6.32
N SER A 293 6.39 -14.53 -6.62
CA SER A 293 5.49 -15.67 -6.55
C SER A 293 5.83 -16.73 -7.59
N GLU A 294 5.45 -17.97 -7.30
CA GLU A 294 5.61 -19.09 -8.23
C GLU A 294 4.96 -18.79 -9.60
N ALA A 295 3.79 -18.15 -9.61
CA ALA A 295 3.12 -17.75 -10.84
C ALA A 295 3.94 -16.76 -11.68
N PHE A 296 4.72 -15.89 -11.03
CA PHE A 296 5.60 -14.95 -11.71
C PHE A 296 6.89 -15.62 -12.21
N LEU A 297 7.46 -16.54 -11.43
CA LEU A 297 8.59 -17.39 -11.86
C LEU A 297 8.24 -18.19 -13.12
N GLN A 298 7.03 -18.76 -13.18
CA GLN A 298 6.56 -19.48 -14.37
C GLN A 298 6.47 -18.59 -15.62
N LYS A 299 6.16 -17.30 -15.49
CA LYS A 299 6.19 -16.35 -16.62
C LYS A 299 7.62 -16.11 -17.11
N ILE A 300 8.58 -15.98 -16.19
CA ILE A 300 10.00 -15.86 -16.54
C ILE A 300 10.43 -17.11 -17.30
N PHE A 301 10.13 -18.30 -16.77
CA PHE A 301 10.50 -19.56 -17.42
C PHE A 301 9.87 -19.74 -18.80
N ALA A 302 8.62 -19.32 -19.00
CA ALA A 302 7.98 -19.35 -20.31
C ALA A 302 8.71 -18.46 -21.34
N GLU A 303 9.16 -17.26 -20.96
CA GLU A 303 9.95 -16.38 -21.83
C GLU A 303 11.35 -16.94 -22.10
N LEU A 304 11.98 -17.60 -21.13
CA LEU A 304 13.27 -18.27 -21.32
C LEU A 304 13.15 -19.44 -22.30
N ASP A 305 12.13 -20.28 -22.15
CA ASP A 305 11.88 -21.40 -23.05
C ASP A 305 11.60 -20.89 -24.47
N ALA A 306 10.77 -19.87 -24.64
CA ALA A 306 10.48 -19.25 -25.93
C ALA A 306 11.73 -18.65 -26.60
N ALA A 307 12.71 -18.22 -25.80
CA ALA A 307 13.99 -17.70 -26.26
C ALA A 307 15.09 -18.77 -26.45
N ASN A 308 14.80 -20.06 -26.18
CA ASN A 308 15.78 -21.15 -26.13
C ASN A 308 16.94 -20.87 -25.15
N VAL A 309 16.63 -20.33 -23.97
CA VAL A 309 17.60 -20.06 -22.89
C VAL A 309 17.38 -21.04 -21.74
N SER A 310 18.45 -21.67 -21.25
CA SER A 310 18.35 -22.58 -20.09
C SER A 310 17.85 -21.86 -18.84
N ARG A 311 16.84 -22.45 -18.17
CA ARG A 311 16.26 -21.94 -16.92
C ARG A 311 17.28 -21.87 -15.77
N GLU A 312 18.30 -22.73 -15.77
CA GLU A 312 19.36 -22.76 -14.74
C GLU A 312 20.23 -21.48 -14.73
N ARG A 313 20.14 -20.67 -15.80
CA ARG A 313 20.86 -19.39 -15.90
C ARG A 313 20.14 -18.25 -15.17
N PHE A 314 18.91 -18.48 -14.73
CA PHE A 314 18.16 -17.60 -13.84
C PHE A 314 18.25 -18.12 -12.40
N ILE A 315 18.72 -17.29 -11.47
CA ILE A 315 18.94 -17.63 -10.07
C ILE A 315 18.03 -16.73 -9.23
N HIS A 316 17.10 -17.32 -8.47
CA HIS A 316 16.20 -16.58 -7.59
C HIS A 316 16.64 -16.69 -6.12
N ILE A 317 16.74 -15.55 -5.45
CA ILE A 317 17.08 -15.42 -4.03
C ILE A 317 16.00 -14.54 -3.40
N GLU A 318 15.18 -15.09 -2.51
CA GLU A 318 14.03 -14.36 -1.96
C GLU A 318 14.43 -13.15 -1.11
N TRP A 319 15.53 -13.26 -0.36
CA TRP A 319 15.97 -12.22 0.57
C TRP A 319 17.47 -12.30 0.88
N VAL A 320 18.08 -11.14 1.12
CA VAL A 320 19.47 -11.00 1.60
C VAL A 320 19.56 -9.91 2.69
N PRO A 321 20.48 -10.02 3.66
CA PRO A 321 20.66 -8.99 4.70
C PRO A 321 21.26 -7.68 4.17
N SER A 322 22.06 -7.75 3.10
CA SER A 322 22.71 -6.61 2.47
C SER A 322 22.84 -6.88 0.98
N LEU A 323 22.21 -6.03 0.16
CA LEU A 323 22.31 -6.14 -1.29
C LEU A 323 23.76 -5.93 -1.72
N ALA A 324 24.42 -4.88 -1.22
CA ALA A 324 25.82 -4.60 -1.54
C ALA A 324 26.77 -5.79 -1.33
N LYS A 325 26.63 -6.55 -0.22
CA LYS A 325 27.42 -7.78 0.01
C LYS A 325 27.03 -8.90 -0.94
N ALA A 326 25.73 -9.13 -1.14
CA ALA A 326 25.23 -10.17 -2.03
C ALA A 326 25.73 -9.99 -3.48
N LEU A 327 25.82 -8.75 -3.96
CA LEU A 327 26.36 -8.46 -5.30
C LEU A 327 27.81 -8.94 -5.46
N ILE A 328 28.63 -8.83 -4.40
CA ILE A 328 30.01 -9.32 -4.40
C ILE A 328 30.03 -10.85 -4.32
N GLU A 329 29.30 -11.44 -3.37
CA GLU A 329 29.26 -12.88 -3.11
C GLU A 329 28.76 -13.68 -4.32
N HIS A 330 27.77 -13.15 -5.04
CA HIS A 330 27.24 -13.77 -6.25
C HIS A 330 28.03 -13.42 -7.52
N SER A 331 29.15 -12.70 -7.40
CA SER A 331 30.00 -12.27 -8.51
C SER A 331 29.25 -11.47 -9.58
N VAL A 332 28.30 -10.62 -9.16
CA VAL A 332 27.51 -9.79 -10.07
C VAL A 332 28.42 -8.77 -10.76
N ASP A 333 28.32 -8.70 -12.08
CA ASP A 333 29.09 -7.82 -12.96
C ASP A 333 28.31 -6.56 -13.36
N VAL A 334 26.98 -6.66 -13.50
CA VAL A 334 26.12 -5.55 -13.89
C VAL A 334 24.81 -5.63 -13.10
N PHE A 335 24.42 -4.53 -12.48
CA PHE A 335 23.11 -4.41 -11.83
C PHE A 335 22.10 -3.76 -12.79
N VAL A 336 20.94 -4.37 -12.94
CA VAL A 336 19.82 -3.90 -13.75
C VAL A 336 18.74 -3.39 -12.82
N GLY A 337 18.49 -2.08 -12.88
CA GLY A 337 17.44 -1.44 -12.10
C GLY A 337 16.08 -2.09 -12.35
N SER A 338 15.25 -2.18 -11.31
CA SER A 338 13.89 -2.71 -11.45
C SER A 338 13.08 -1.89 -12.45
N PHE A 339 12.20 -2.55 -13.20
CA PHE A 339 11.29 -1.92 -14.15
C PHE A 339 9.98 -2.72 -14.22
N PRO A 340 8.83 -2.09 -14.48
CA PRO A 340 8.67 -0.67 -14.82
C PRO A 340 8.85 0.31 -13.67
N LEU A 341 8.91 -0.15 -12.42
CA LEU A 341 9.09 0.71 -11.25
C LEU A 341 10.51 0.57 -10.68
N GLY A 342 11.32 1.61 -10.86
CA GLY A 342 12.70 1.71 -10.40
C GLY A 342 12.84 1.73 -8.88
N GLY A 343 13.99 1.28 -8.38
CA GLY A 343 14.35 1.36 -6.96
C GLY A 343 15.63 2.16 -6.77
N GLY A 344 15.53 3.35 -6.18
CA GLY A 344 16.70 4.23 -6.02
C GLY A 344 17.78 3.68 -5.09
N LYS A 345 17.38 3.20 -3.91
CA LYS A 345 18.31 2.66 -2.90
C LYS A 345 19.15 1.49 -3.42
N ALA A 346 18.54 0.55 -4.16
CA ALA A 346 19.26 -0.60 -4.70
C ALA A 346 20.31 -0.21 -5.76
N LEU A 347 20.02 0.81 -6.58
CA LEU A 347 20.99 1.36 -7.54
C LEU A 347 22.20 1.97 -6.80
N ILE A 348 21.94 2.72 -5.73
CA ILE A 348 22.98 3.36 -4.91
C ILE A 348 23.86 2.30 -4.24
N GLU A 349 23.26 1.25 -3.67
CA GLU A 349 24.02 0.13 -3.09
C GLU A 349 24.91 -0.57 -4.12
N ALA A 350 24.41 -0.82 -5.33
CA ALA A 350 25.20 -1.41 -6.41
C ALA A 350 26.41 -0.53 -6.78
N MET A 351 26.19 0.78 -6.93
CA MET A 351 27.28 1.72 -7.21
C MET A 351 28.30 1.80 -6.07
N SER A 352 27.86 1.67 -4.80
CA SER A 352 28.74 1.73 -3.62
C SER A 352 29.84 0.66 -3.59
N VAL A 353 29.60 -0.48 -4.24
CA VAL A 353 30.57 -1.59 -4.35
C VAL A 353 31.27 -1.62 -5.71
N GLY A 354 31.06 -0.61 -6.56
CA GLY A 354 31.67 -0.50 -7.88
C GLY A 354 31.05 -1.41 -8.93
N VAL A 355 29.76 -1.76 -8.79
CA VAL A 355 29.02 -2.51 -9.82
C VAL A 355 28.38 -1.53 -10.80
N PRO A 356 28.68 -1.63 -12.11
CA PRO A 356 27.96 -0.92 -13.17
C PRO A 356 26.45 -1.09 -13.07
N VAL A 357 25.71 0.00 -13.27
CA VAL A 357 24.23 -0.05 -13.32
C VAL A 357 23.71 0.20 -14.74
N VAL A 358 22.61 -0.48 -15.09
CA VAL A 358 21.80 -0.28 -16.30
C VAL A 358 20.36 0.00 -15.87
N THR A 359 19.76 1.08 -16.39
CA THR A 359 18.40 1.49 -16.01
C THR A 359 17.45 1.55 -17.19
N HIS A 360 16.16 1.42 -16.91
CA HIS A 360 15.10 1.54 -17.91
C HIS A 360 14.62 2.99 -18.04
N GLU A 361 14.56 3.53 -19.26
CA GLU A 361 13.93 4.83 -19.54
C GLU A 361 12.43 4.62 -19.77
N SER A 362 11.65 4.85 -18.71
CA SER A 362 10.20 4.72 -18.80
C SER A 362 9.60 5.84 -19.64
N TYR A 363 8.93 5.50 -20.74
CA TYR A 363 8.19 6.48 -21.53
C TYR A 363 7.03 7.17 -20.81
N ARG A 364 6.64 6.70 -19.61
CA ARG A 364 5.57 7.31 -18.80
C ARG A 364 6.09 8.47 -17.97
N SER A 365 7.17 8.25 -17.22
CA SER A 365 7.74 9.26 -16.34
C SER A 365 9.17 8.94 -15.97
N ARG A 366 10.00 9.97 -15.78
CA ARG A 366 11.37 9.83 -15.27
C ARG A 366 11.43 9.19 -13.88
N TYR A 367 10.39 9.37 -13.07
CA TYR A 367 10.30 8.80 -11.72
C TYR A 367 10.17 7.27 -11.70
N HIS A 368 9.83 6.65 -12.84
CA HIS A 368 9.69 5.20 -12.92
C HIS A 368 11.01 4.48 -13.23
N GLY A 369 12.04 5.15 -13.74
CA GLY A 369 13.23 4.48 -14.29
C GLY A 369 14.47 4.45 -13.37
N GLY A 370 14.56 5.38 -12.42
CA GLY A 370 15.74 5.55 -11.55
C GLY A 370 17.01 6.04 -12.24
N GLY A 371 17.00 6.27 -13.56
CA GLY A 371 18.19 6.69 -14.34
C GLY A 371 18.81 8.01 -13.89
N GLU A 372 18.00 8.90 -13.31
CA GLU A 372 18.43 10.21 -12.77
C GLU A 372 19.36 10.07 -11.54
N LEU A 373 19.44 8.88 -10.94
CA LEU A 373 20.28 8.59 -9.77
C LEU A 373 21.65 8.00 -10.14
N THR A 374 21.95 7.87 -11.42
CA THR A 374 23.10 7.09 -11.88
C THR A 374 24.14 7.95 -12.58
N TYR A 375 25.40 7.51 -12.57
CA TYR A 375 26.52 8.20 -13.20
C TYR A 375 26.29 8.45 -14.70
N PRO A 376 26.62 9.62 -15.26
CA PRO A 376 26.20 10.07 -16.60
C PRO A 376 26.37 9.06 -17.74
N GLU A 377 27.44 8.26 -17.70
CA GLU A 377 27.78 7.26 -18.71
C GLU A 377 27.00 5.95 -18.58
N SER A 378 26.19 5.77 -17.53
CA SER A 378 25.40 4.55 -17.33
C SER A 378 24.48 4.28 -18.53
N PHE A 379 24.40 3.01 -18.92
CA PHE A 379 23.53 2.65 -20.03
C PHE A 379 22.05 2.72 -19.63
N MET A 380 21.26 3.26 -20.55
CA MET A 380 19.82 3.34 -20.46
C MET A 380 19.20 2.66 -21.67
N TRP A 381 18.08 1.98 -21.47
CA TRP A 381 17.34 1.34 -22.53
C TRP A 381 15.86 1.69 -22.42
N SER A 382 15.20 1.81 -23.56
CA SER A 382 13.75 2.05 -23.65
C SER A 382 13.02 0.91 -24.37
N ARG A 383 13.79 0.07 -25.09
CA ARG A 383 13.30 -1.04 -25.92
C ARG A 383 14.19 -2.27 -25.75
N TYR A 384 13.63 -3.46 -25.99
CA TYR A 384 14.36 -4.72 -25.84
C TYR A 384 15.57 -4.84 -26.77
N GLU A 385 15.53 -4.24 -27.96
CA GLU A 385 16.66 -4.25 -28.90
C GLU A 385 17.83 -3.38 -28.43
N GLU A 386 17.55 -2.34 -27.62
CA GLU A 386 18.61 -1.57 -26.94
C GLU A 386 19.19 -2.37 -25.79
N LEU A 387 18.33 -3.02 -25.00
CA LEU A 387 18.75 -3.90 -23.91
C LEU A 387 19.66 -5.02 -24.41
N ALA A 388 19.28 -5.72 -25.47
CA ALA A 388 20.09 -6.78 -26.06
C ALA A 388 21.48 -6.27 -26.49
N ARG A 389 21.53 -5.16 -27.24
CA ARG A 389 22.81 -4.54 -27.67
C ARG A 389 23.70 -4.13 -26.51
N ILE A 390 23.12 -3.58 -25.43
CA ILE A 390 23.87 -3.26 -24.20
C ILE A 390 24.50 -4.52 -23.60
N PHE A 391 23.80 -5.65 -23.62
CA PHE A 391 24.28 -6.89 -23.03
C PHE A 391 25.23 -7.69 -23.92
N GLU A 392 25.24 -7.45 -25.23
CA GLU A 392 26.21 -8.01 -26.18
C GLU A 392 27.60 -7.38 -26.08
N GLN A 393 27.68 -6.09 -25.70
CA GLN A 393 28.94 -5.34 -25.72
C GLN A 393 29.76 -5.42 -24.42
N TRP A 394 29.19 -5.96 -23.33
CA TRP A 394 29.90 -6.04 -22.06
C TRP A 394 31.14 -6.93 -22.15
N ASN A 395 32.28 -6.36 -21.78
CA ASN A 395 33.55 -7.06 -21.61
C ASN A 395 34.27 -6.51 -20.37
N GLU A 396 35.33 -7.18 -19.93
CA GLU A 396 36.03 -6.81 -18.69
C GLU A 396 36.55 -5.35 -18.68
N PRO A 397 37.18 -4.81 -19.76
CA PRO A 397 37.57 -3.41 -19.81
C PRO A 397 36.40 -2.43 -19.61
N LEU A 398 35.28 -2.65 -20.32
CA LEU A 398 34.11 -1.79 -20.22
C LEU A 398 33.47 -1.88 -18.82
N LEU A 399 33.40 -3.09 -18.24
CA LEU A 399 32.91 -3.30 -16.88
C LEU A 399 33.76 -2.56 -15.84
N LYS A 400 35.09 -2.59 -15.97
CA LYS A 400 36.01 -1.83 -15.10
C LYS A 400 35.77 -0.33 -15.22
N GLN A 401 35.70 0.19 -16.44
CA GLN A 401 35.43 1.61 -16.69
C GLN A 401 34.12 2.07 -16.03
N HIS A 402 33.03 1.33 -16.26
CA HIS A 402 31.73 1.66 -15.68
C HIS A 402 31.69 1.45 -14.16
N GLY A 403 32.41 0.45 -13.64
CA GLY A 403 32.50 0.20 -12.20
C GLY A 403 33.20 1.34 -11.46
N GLU A 404 34.27 1.89 -12.05
CA GLU A 404 34.94 3.09 -11.53
C GLU A 404 34.07 4.34 -11.61
N ALA A 405 33.33 4.53 -12.71
CA ALA A 405 32.39 5.64 -12.85
C ALA A 405 31.25 5.57 -11.83
N ALA A 406 30.69 4.38 -11.63
CA ALA A 406 29.69 4.11 -10.60
C ALA A 406 30.21 4.47 -9.20
N LEU A 407 31.43 4.04 -8.87
CA LEU A 407 32.01 4.29 -7.56
C LEU A 407 32.28 5.79 -7.33
N ARG A 408 32.85 6.49 -8.32
CA ARG A 408 33.09 7.94 -8.21
C ARG A 408 31.79 8.71 -8.00
N HIS A 409 30.74 8.35 -8.72
CA HIS A 409 29.44 8.99 -8.59
C HIS A 409 28.79 8.71 -7.22
N PHE A 410 28.89 7.48 -6.73
CA PHE A 410 28.49 7.15 -5.36
C PHE A 410 29.26 7.98 -4.33
N GLU A 411 30.59 8.03 -4.43
CA GLU A 411 31.45 8.77 -3.50
C GLU A 411 31.12 10.26 -3.48
N GLN A 412 30.80 10.85 -4.63
CA GLN A 412 30.44 12.25 -4.76
C GLN A 412 29.06 12.59 -4.18
N TYR A 413 28.03 11.77 -4.43
CA TYR A 413 26.64 12.18 -4.18
C TYR A 413 25.90 11.36 -3.11
N TYR A 414 26.33 10.12 -2.83
CA TYR A 414 25.55 9.17 -2.03
C TYR A 414 26.34 8.53 -0.89
N SER A 415 27.63 8.84 -0.77
CA SER A 415 28.46 8.41 0.35
C SER A 415 27.97 8.99 1.68
N LYS A 416 28.48 8.42 2.78
CA LYS A 416 28.26 8.98 4.12
C LYS A 416 28.76 10.42 4.16
N GLU A 417 29.93 10.68 3.59
CA GLU A 417 30.56 12.01 3.54
C GLU A 417 29.70 12.99 2.73
N ALA A 418 29.17 12.58 1.57
CA ALA A 418 28.25 13.39 0.78
C ALA A 418 26.99 13.76 1.57
N PHE A 419 26.41 12.79 2.30
CA PHE A 419 25.28 13.05 3.19
C PHE A 419 25.64 14.04 4.29
N LEU A 420 26.76 13.84 4.99
CA LEU A 420 27.22 14.73 6.08
C LEU A 420 27.40 16.17 5.59
N ASN A 421 28.00 16.33 4.40
CA ASN A 421 28.17 17.63 3.76
C ASN A 421 26.81 18.27 3.46
N ALA A 422 25.90 17.52 2.84
CA ALA A 422 24.55 17.99 2.52
C ALA A 422 23.75 18.36 3.78
N PHE A 423 23.83 17.56 4.84
CA PHE A 423 23.17 17.80 6.13
C PHE A 423 23.68 19.08 6.81
N SER A 424 24.99 19.33 6.75
CA SER A 424 25.62 20.53 7.31
C SER A 424 25.34 21.81 6.52
N THR A 425 24.79 21.69 5.31
CA THR A 425 24.53 22.82 4.42
C THR A 425 23.47 23.74 5.02
N LYS A 426 23.77 25.04 5.06
CA LYS A 426 22.85 26.04 5.61
C LYS A 426 21.64 26.20 4.69
N PRO A 427 20.43 26.43 5.25
CA PRO A 427 19.27 26.80 4.46
C PRO A 427 19.59 27.96 3.50
N GLY A 428 19.14 27.85 2.24
CA GLY A 428 19.37 28.86 1.21
C GLY A 428 20.71 28.77 0.47
N THR A 429 21.61 27.86 0.87
CA THR A 429 22.78 27.50 0.05
C THR A 429 22.36 26.41 -0.93
N ALA A 430 22.69 26.58 -2.22
CA ALA A 430 22.41 25.56 -3.22
C ALA A 430 23.21 24.28 -2.88
N PRO A 431 22.55 23.15 -2.60
CA PRO A 431 23.25 21.90 -2.32
C PRO A 431 23.87 21.35 -3.61
N GLU A 432 24.89 20.51 -3.45
CA GLU A 432 25.41 19.72 -4.56
C GLU A 432 24.43 18.57 -4.85
N VAL A 433 23.67 18.71 -5.94
CA VAL A 433 22.69 17.72 -6.43
C VAL A 433 23.19 17.09 -7.72
N PRO A 434 22.98 15.76 -7.93
CA PRO A 434 23.24 15.14 -9.22
C PRO A 434 22.45 15.83 -10.34
N PRO A 435 23.07 16.16 -11.49
CA PRO A 435 22.36 16.81 -12.58
C PRO A 435 21.29 15.91 -13.17
N LEU A 436 20.16 16.49 -13.55
CA LEU A 436 19.11 15.78 -14.28
C LEU A 436 19.56 15.50 -15.72
N ARG A 437 19.26 14.29 -16.19
CA ARG A 437 19.42 13.90 -17.59
C ARG A 437 18.33 14.51 -18.46
N ILE A 438 18.53 14.45 -19.77
CA ILE A 438 17.45 14.71 -20.72
C ILE A 438 16.51 13.50 -20.68
N TYR A 439 15.28 13.73 -20.24
CA TYR A 439 14.22 12.72 -20.25
C TYR A 439 13.34 12.86 -21.49
N ARG A 440 13.10 11.76 -22.20
CA ARG A 440 12.23 11.73 -23.39
C ARG A 440 11.04 10.81 -23.18
N GLY A 441 9.99 11.33 -22.56
CA GLY A 441 8.71 10.62 -22.46
C GLY A 441 8.04 10.40 -23.83
N ASN A 442 7.06 9.49 -23.87
CA ASN A 442 6.20 9.30 -25.05
C ASN A 442 4.72 9.42 -24.63
N PRO A 443 4.17 10.66 -24.58
CA PRO A 443 2.80 10.90 -24.14
C PRO A 443 1.76 10.17 -24.98
N LEU A 444 1.98 10.06 -26.29
CA LEU A 444 1.07 9.33 -27.18
C LEU A 444 1.02 7.84 -26.81
N ARG A 445 2.18 7.20 -26.63
CA ARG A 445 2.22 5.79 -26.21
C ARG A 445 1.58 5.61 -24.84
N ASN A 446 1.88 6.49 -23.89
CA ASN A 446 1.27 6.44 -22.57
C ASN A 446 -0.27 6.50 -22.66
N TYR A 447 -0.81 7.47 -23.41
CA TYR A 447 -2.25 7.59 -23.64
C TYR A 447 -2.85 6.33 -24.26
N LEU A 448 -2.21 5.75 -25.28
CA LEU A 448 -2.69 4.54 -25.95
C LEU A 448 -2.71 3.33 -25.00
N ASP A 449 -1.70 3.17 -24.16
CA ASP A 449 -1.65 2.08 -23.18
C ASP A 449 -2.69 2.26 -22.07
N SER A 450 -2.88 3.49 -21.57
CA SER A 450 -3.94 3.81 -20.59
C SER A 450 -5.34 3.61 -21.18
N ARG A 451 -5.55 4.00 -22.44
CA ARG A 451 -6.82 3.75 -23.15
C ARG A 451 -7.10 2.26 -23.26
N ARG A 452 -6.12 1.46 -23.70
CA ARG A 452 -6.27 0.01 -23.80
C ARG A 452 -6.61 -0.62 -22.44
N GLN A 453 -5.97 -0.16 -21.37
CA GLN A 453 -6.28 -0.62 -20.02
C GLN A 453 -7.73 -0.31 -19.65
N ARG A 454 -8.22 0.91 -19.90
CA ARG A 454 -9.62 1.27 -19.65
C ARG A 454 -10.60 0.39 -20.43
N GLU A 455 -10.33 0.14 -21.70
CA GLU A 455 -11.14 -0.75 -22.54
C GLU A 455 -11.18 -2.18 -21.96
N GLN A 456 -10.06 -2.70 -21.45
CA GLN A 456 -10.00 -4.00 -20.77
C GLN A 456 -10.78 -4.03 -19.45
N VAL A 457 -10.65 -2.98 -18.62
CA VAL A 457 -11.40 -2.87 -17.36
C VAL A 457 -12.90 -2.78 -17.64
N ILE A 458 -13.33 -1.99 -18.62
CA ILE A 458 -14.74 -1.90 -19.03
C ILE A 458 -15.26 -3.26 -19.47
N ALA A 459 -14.53 -3.98 -20.33
CA ALA A 459 -14.92 -5.31 -20.77
C ALA A 459 -15.05 -6.31 -19.61
N LEU A 460 -14.14 -6.26 -18.62
CA LEU A 460 -14.21 -7.08 -17.42
C LEU A 460 -15.43 -6.73 -16.56
N LEU A 461 -15.69 -5.45 -16.33
CA LEU A 461 -16.85 -4.99 -15.56
C LEU A 461 -18.18 -5.34 -16.25
N GLU A 462 -18.22 -5.27 -17.58
CA GLU A 462 -19.37 -5.71 -18.36
C GLU A 462 -19.60 -7.21 -18.22
N SER A 463 -18.53 -8.01 -18.29
CA SER A 463 -18.59 -9.45 -18.06
C SER A 463 -19.11 -9.78 -16.66
N GLU A 464 -18.60 -9.10 -15.63
CA GLU A 464 -18.99 -9.31 -14.24
C GLU A 464 -20.43 -8.85 -13.96
N LYS A 465 -20.83 -7.69 -14.51
CA LYS A 465 -22.22 -7.22 -14.48
C LYS A 465 -23.16 -8.26 -15.09
N ASN A 466 -22.79 -8.83 -16.24
CA ASN A 466 -23.59 -9.85 -16.90
C ASN A 466 -23.67 -11.14 -16.08
N ARG A 467 -22.57 -11.55 -15.43
CA ARG A 467 -22.56 -12.69 -14.49
C ARG A 467 -23.53 -12.48 -13.33
N ILE A 468 -23.42 -11.35 -12.63
CA ILE A 468 -24.28 -11.00 -11.50
C ILE A 468 -25.76 -10.92 -11.92
N PHE A 469 -26.04 -10.32 -13.09
CA PHE A 469 -27.40 -10.23 -13.59
C PHE A 469 -27.99 -11.62 -13.94
N GLY A 470 -27.16 -12.53 -14.46
CA GLY A 470 -27.53 -13.93 -14.66
C GLY A 470 -27.86 -14.64 -13.35
N GLU A 471 -27.04 -14.47 -12.32
CA GLU A 471 -27.29 -15.03 -10.98
C GLU A 471 -28.56 -14.48 -10.35
N TRP A 472 -28.79 -13.16 -10.44
CA TRP A 472 -30.00 -12.52 -9.95
C TRP A 472 -31.26 -13.03 -10.66
N LYS A 473 -31.18 -13.21 -11.98
CA LYS A 473 -32.29 -13.78 -12.76
C LYS A 473 -32.60 -15.22 -12.33
N ASN A 474 -31.59 -16.04 -12.06
CA ASN A 474 -31.77 -17.39 -11.55
C ASN A 474 -32.40 -17.40 -10.16
N LEU A 475 -31.91 -16.54 -9.25
CA LEU A 475 -32.46 -16.41 -7.90
C LEU A 475 -33.92 -15.97 -7.93
N ARG A 476 -34.27 -15.02 -8.82
CA ARG A 476 -35.64 -14.57 -9.01
C ARG A 476 -36.56 -15.71 -9.49
N LEU A 477 -36.12 -16.53 -10.44
CA LEU A 477 -36.89 -17.68 -10.90
C LEU A 477 -37.14 -18.70 -9.78
N GLN A 478 -36.11 -18.99 -8.96
CA GLN A 478 -36.26 -19.86 -7.79
C GLN A 478 -37.23 -19.29 -6.75
N TYR A 479 -37.21 -17.97 -6.55
CA TYR A 479 -38.15 -17.28 -5.65
C TYR A 479 -39.58 -17.33 -6.17
N GLU A 480 -39.79 -17.16 -7.48
CA GLU A 480 -41.11 -17.30 -8.12
C GLU A 480 -41.65 -18.74 -7.98
N GLU A 481 -40.80 -19.76 -8.15
CA GLU A 481 -41.15 -21.17 -7.91
C GLU A 481 -41.50 -21.45 -6.43
N HIS A 482 -40.78 -20.83 -5.50
CA HIS A 482 -41.10 -20.90 -4.06
C HIS A 482 -42.45 -20.26 -3.74
N ILE A 483 -42.76 -19.09 -4.31
CA ILE A 483 -44.07 -18.45 -4.14
C ILE A 483 -45.18 -19.38 -4.64
N GLU A 484 -45.01 -19.99 -5.80
CA GLU A 484 -46.00 -20.93 -6.35
C GLU A 484 -46.19 -22.13 -5.42
N THR A 485 -45.10 -22.67 -4.87
CA THR A 485 -45.11 -23.78 -3.92
C THR A 485 -45.83 -23.41 -2.62
N ILE A 486 -45.53 -22.23 -2.06
CA ILE A 486 -46.21 -21.71 -0.86
C ILE A 486 -47.70 -21.53 -1.14
N GLY A 487 -48.07 -20.98 -2.30
CA GLY A 487 -49.47 -20.82 -2.70
C GLY A 487 -50.21 -22.15 -2.78
N LYS A 488 -49.58 -23.19 -3.34
CA LYS A 488 -50.13 -24.56 -3.36
C LYS A 488 -50.30 -25.14 -1.96
N GLN A 489 -49.30 -24.96 -1.09
CA GLN A 489 -49.37 -25.43 0.31
C GLN A 489 -50.48 -24.72 1.09
N GLN A 490 -50.64 -23.40 0.91
CA GLN A 490 -51.71 -22.64 1.55
C GLN A 490 -53.10 -23.12 1.12
N ALA A 491 -53.29 -23.40 -0.18
CA ALA A 491 -54.56 -23.94 -0.68
C ALA A 491 -54.91 -25.31 -0.06
N VAL A 492 -53.90 -26.16 0.18
CA VAL A 492 -54.07 -27.44 0.88
C VAL A 492 -54.44 -27.23 2.35
N ILE A 493 -53.78 -26.30 3.04
CA ILE A 493 -54.10 -25.94 4.43
C ILE A 493 -55.57 -25.47 4.52
N ASP A 494 -55.99 -24.57 3.63
CA ASP A 494 -57.36 -24.03 3.61
C ASP A 494 -58.42 -25.11 3.29
N GLN A 495 -58.06 -26.14 2.52
CA GLN A 495 -58.93 -27.29 2.28
C GLN A 495 -59.05 -28.15 3.53
N LEU A 496 -57.92 -28.51 4.15
CA LEU A 496 -57.90 -29.33 5.37
C LEU A 496 -58.64 -28.65 6.53
N MET A 497 -58.54 -27.32 6.65
CA MET A 497 -59.30 -26.56 7.65
C MET A 497 -60.82 -26.70 7.45
N ARG A 498 -61.31 -26.58 6.21
CA ARG A 498 -62.74 -26.75 5.88
C ARG A 498 -63.23 -28.18 6.13
N GLU A 499 -62.41 -29.17 5.78
CA GLU A 499 -62.71 -30.57 6.07
C GLU A 499 -62.79 -30.82 7.59
N ASN A 500 -61.88 -30.24 8.37
CA ASN A 500 -61.90 -30.34 9.83
C ASN A 500 -63.15 -29.69 10.44
N GLU A 501 -63.53 -28.48 10.01
CA GLU A 501 -64.78 -27.82 10.44
C GLU A 501 -66.02 -28.67 10.14
N THR A 502 -66.05 -29.32 8.96
CA THR A 502 -67.15 -30.21 8.55
C THR A 502 -67.21 -31.46 9.43
N LEU A 503 -66.06 -32.04 9.76
CA LEU A 503 -65.93 -33.20 10.65
C LEU A 503 -66.35 -32.84 12.08
N GLU A 504 -65.93 -31.68 12.59
CA GLU A 504 -66.34 -31.18 13.91
C GLU A 504 -67.85 -30.96 13.99
N ALA A 505 -68.47 -30.38 12.94
CA ALA A 505 -69.92 -30.24 12.86
C ALA A 505 -70.64 -31.60 12.83
N SER A 506 -70.12 -32.56 12.05
CA SER A 506 -70.68 -33.92 11.98
C SER A 506 -70.55 -34.66 13.32
N LEU A 507 -69.44 -34.46 14.03
CA LEU A 507 -69.22 -35.03 15.36
C LEU A 507 -70.20 -34.46 16.38
N LEU A 508 -70.40 -33.14 16.38
CA LEU A 508 -71.40 -32.46 17.21
C LEU A 508 -72.82 -32.98 16.94
N GLU A 509 -73.17 -33.19 15.67
CA GLU A 509 -74.46 -33.76 15.27
C GLU A 509 -74.60 -35.22 15.77
N GLN A 510 -73.57 -36.05 15.63
CA GLN A 510 -73.56 -37.41 16.19
C GLN A 510 -73.66 -37.40 17.73
N GLU A 511 -72.99 -36.47 18.41
CA GLU A 511 -73.11 -36.31 19.85
C GLU A 511 -74.51 -35.88 20.28
N MET A 512 -75.16 -34.99 19.53
CA MET A 512 -76.56 -34.60 19.74
C MET A 512 -77.50 -35.79 19.54
N VAL A 513 -77.40 -36.51 18.42
CA VAL A 513 -78.20 -37.72 18.16
C VAL A 513 -77.96 -38.78 19.23
N SER A 514 -76.71 -38.97 19.67
CA SER A 514 -76.37 -39.89 20.76
C SER A 514 -76.93 -39.46 22.11
N ARG A 515 -77.02 -38.15 22.38
CA ARG A 515 -77.70 -37.60 23.57
C ARG A 515 -79.21 -37.81 23.48
N GLU A 516 -79.84 -37.51 22.36
CA GLU A 516 -81.28 -37.73 22.15
C GLU A 516 -81.65 -39.22 22.28
N LEU A 517 -80.87 -40.12 21.70
CA LEU A 517 -81.05 -41.57 21.87
C LEU A 517 -80.86 -41.99 23.33
N ARG A 518 -79.86 -41.44 24.03
CA ARG A 518 -79.69 -41.70 25.48
C ARG A 518 -80.89 -41.21 26.29
N ASP A 519 -81.40 -40.02 26.00
CA ASP A 519 -82.59 -39.46 26.65
C ASP A 519 -83.86 -40.26 26.32
N GLU A 520 -84.00 -40.76 25.09
CA GLU A 520 -85.11 -41.61 24.70
C GLU A 520 -85.03 -43.01 25.34
N ILE A 521 -83.83 -43.61 25.44
CA ILE A 521 -83.59 -44.85 26.18
C ILE A 521 -83.90 -44.65 27.67
N VAL A 522 -83.51 -43.52 28.26
CA VAL A 522 -83.85 -43.17 29.65
C VAL A 522 -85.37 -43.01 29.82
N ARG A 523 -86.08 -42.36 28.88
CA ARG A 523 -87.56 -42.26 28.88
C ARG A 523 -88.26 -43.61 28.68
N ARG A 524 -87.70 -44.51 27.88
CA ARG A 524 -88.24 -45.88 27.64
C ARG A 524 -87.88 -46.86 28.75
N SER A 525 -86.86 -46.58 29.55
CA SER A 525 -86.43 -47.40 30.68
C SER A 525 -87.57 -47.61 31.67
N TRP A 526 -87.75 -48.86 32.08
CA TRP A 526 -88.76 -49.27 33.05
C TRP A 526 -88.65 -48.49 34.37
N LYS A 527 -87.44 -48.08 34.75
CA LYS A 527 -87.20 -47.22 35.92
C LYS A 527 -87.82 -45.83 35.81
N TRP A 528 -87.79 -45.21 34.62
CA TRP A 528 -88.43 -43.91 34.39
C TRP A 528 -89.95 -44.04 34.37
N LYS A 529 -90.48 -45.08 33.71
CA LYS A 529 -91.91 -45.40 33.73
C LYS A 529 -92.44 -45.63 35.15
N ILE A 530 -91.67 -46.32 36.00
CA ILE A 530 -91.99 -46.48 37.43
C ILE A 530 -91.95 -45.14 38.17
N ARG A 531 -90.92 -44.31 37.96
CA ARG A 531 -90.87 -42.99 38.60
C ARG A 531 -92.05 -42.10 38.20
N ASN A 532 -92.44 -42.09 36.93
CA ASN A 532 -93.58 -41.30 36.47
C ASN A 532 -94.92 -41.86 36.95
N LEU A 533 -95.09 -43.17 37.01
CA LEU A 533 -96.26 -43.80 37.65
C LEU A 533 -96.32 -43.47 39.14
N VAL A 534 -95.19 -43.52 39.86
CA VAL A 534 -95.14 -43.16 41.29
C VAL A 534 -95.42 -41.67 41.51
N ALA A 535 -95.00 -40.79 40.59
CA ALA A 535 -95.33 -39.37 40.65
C ALA A 535 -96.82 -39.11 40.43
N VAL A 536 -97.42 -39.70 39.38
CA VAL A 536 -98.85 -39.55 39.08
C VAL A 536 -99.74 -40.23 40.14
N MET A 537 -99.29 -41.34 40.75
CA MET A 537 -100.01 -42.00 41.85
C MET A 537 -99.86 -41.30 43.21
N ARG A 538 -99.01 -40.27 43.33
CA ARG A 538 -98.95 -39.40 44.52
C ARG A 538 -99.80 -38.14 44.39
N GLU A 539 -100.36 -37.86 43.22
CA GLU A 539 -101.25 -36.70 42.96
C GLU A 539 -102.74 -37.07 42.84
N LYS A 540 -103.10 -38.29 43.28
CA LYS A 540 -104.46 -38.69 43.72
C LYS A 540 -104.35 -39.37 45.07
#